data_AF-A0A932N7Q4-F1
#
_entry.id   AF-A0A932N7Q4-F1
#
_cell.length_a   1.000
_cell.length_b   1.000
_cell.length_c   1.000
_cell.angle_alpha   90.00
_cell.angle_beta   90.00
_cell.angle_gamma   90.00
#
_symmetry.space_group_name_H-M   'P 1'
#
loop_
_entity.id
_entity.type
_entity.pdbx_description
1 polymer ?
#
loop_
_entity_poly.entity_id
_entity_poly.type
_entity_poly.pdbx_seq_one_letter_code
_entity_poly.pdbx_strand_id
1 'polypeptide(L)'
;MNTPLSRLAALLGQGTEIAAKSMTVPPAVDSALEAMRLRTTKSTPVRIQSDQQLLAIRTFWDTHEIPGFREAYLLSWGLCLPHREKGFCILEDNRRLKRVLEKADEYLEKPRVYRRCYQGLSQSYFAYSYTSQEGRVAAAGNWPMFREYLHARSSCIRDEYGNPEWVQTAINNKDIFGRDPCSPYVMDLLHGDTRMIDQLCDHLSIGKASWFLDKLVMAQVRKSTTLSHDQFLELLQRLLDVLEKNEVQRDAGLRLLLDRYADIPGHLLHQPLRDMSVFHWGNPWLPSNEARWGGVAEDTRRMVSDWLKLEFIEAFFTKLAEDGLGDPRRMKFWKRYVKAIDHIEFALGSFARNTTEPDFVALRKKMKGIICTLDASGTNNAFIMRMGDLVAVEFSDLGNALYGYNATTVPFDTRKNLFLPSSTPNSLKQKPRAVLWQGHHGIKGSGNSWENIVESKLAHQFGIQPDQMKRHRGKANPPSSATASSKTTAQAAKEFQHAKPYSLDALALYVRQHGLSIRDNSSIGGSVWVYAGTDDSEIGKTLTRWGFQYRPGKGWWK
;
A
#
# COMPACT_ATOMS: atom_id res chain seq x y z
N MET A 1 -24.79 65.80 -68.12
CA MET A 1 -24.67 64.53 -68.89
C MET A 1 -24.44 63.41 -67.88
N ASN A 2 -25.43 62.54 -67.72
CA ASN A 2 -25.42 61.43 -66.75
C ASN A 2 -25.09 60.16 -67.55
N THR A 3 -23.84 59.71 -67.54
CA THR A 3 -23.43 58.57 -68.36
C THR A 3 -23.81 57.25 -67.68
N PRO A 4 -24.22 56.21 -68.43
CA PRO A 4 -24.54 54.88 -67.87
C PRO A 4 -23.42 54.30 -67.00
N LEU A 5 -22.16 54.66 -67.32
CA LEU A 5 -20.98 54.26 -66.57
C LEU A 5 -20.95 54.81 -65.13
N SER A 6 -21.43 56.04 -64.89
CA SER A 6 -21.44 56.62 -63.54
C SER A 6 -22.51 55.97 -62.65
N ARG A 7 -23.64 55.55 -63.24
CA ARG A 7 -24.66 54.74 -62.54
C ARG A 7 -24.18 53.32 -62.24
N LEU A 8 -23.47 52.69 -63.17
CA LEU A 8 -22.91 51.36 -62.95
C LEU A 8 -21.82 51.38 -61.87
N ALA A 9 -20.95 52.41 -61.86
CA ALA A 9 -19.93 52.58 -60.84
C ALA A 9 -20.54 52.83 -59.44
N ALA A 10 -21.63 53.59 -59.34
CA ALA A 10 -22.34 53.80 -58.07
C ALA A 10 -23.02 52.52 -57.54
N LEU A 11 -23.60 51.70 -58.44
CA LEU A 11 -24.21 50.42 -58.07
C LEU A 11 -23.17 49.37 -57.67
N LEU A 12 -22.03 49.33 -58.36
CA LEU A 12 -20.91 48.43 -58.03
C LEU A 12 -20.21 48.85 -56.72
N GLY A 13 -20.08 50.15 -56.44
CA GLY A 13 -19.53 50.66 -55.19
C GLY A 13 -20.30 50.19 -53.95
N GLN A 14 -21.64 50.23 -54.02
CA GLN A 14 -22.50 49.68 -52.95
C GLN A 14 -22.38 48.15 -52.82
N GLY A 15 -22.23 47.43 -53.94
CA GLY A 15 -22.01 45.98 -53.91
C GLY A 15 -20.67 45.58 -53.28
N THR A 16 -19.61 46.36 -53.54
CA THR A 16 -18.28 46.11 -52.96
C THR A 16 -18.19 46.44 -51.48
N GLU A 17 -18.90 47.46 -50.99
CA GLU A 17 -18.97 47.76 -49.54
C GLU A 17 -19.77 46.69 -48.76
N ILE A 18 -20.76 46.06 -49.39
CA ILE A 18 -21.54 44.97 -48.79
C ILE A 18 -20.72 43.67 -48.77
N ALA A 19 -19.93 43.40 -49.81
CA ALA A 19 -19.05 42.23 -49.88
C ALA A 19 -17.78 42.35 -49.01
N ALA A 20 -17.32 43.58 -48.72
CA ALA A 20 -16.17 43.85 -47.85
C ALA A 20 -16.49 43.82 -46.34
N LYS A 21 -17.79 43.78 -45.97
CA LYS A 21 -18.18 43.48 -44.59
C LYS A 21 -17.96 42.00 -44.34
N SER A 22 -16.86 41.68 -43.63
CA SER A 22 -16.66 40.34 -43.05
C SER A 22 -17.97 39.89 -42.42
N MET A 23 -18.54 38.79 -42.92
CA MET A 23 -19.66 38.15 -42.25
C MET A 23 -19.18 37.78 -40.85
N THR A 24 -19.51 38.62 -39.86
CA THR A 24 -19.42 38.26 -38.46
C THR A 24 -20.40 37.12 -38.28
N VAL A 25 -19.89 35.88 -38.30
CA VAL A 25 -20.63 34.72 -37.81
C VAL A 25 -21.11 35.13 -36.43
N PRO A 26 -22.43 35.25 -36.20
CA PRO A 26 -22.91 35.68 -34.92
C PRO A 26 -22.36 34.72 -33.87
N PRO A 27 -21.87 35.18 -32.71
CA PRO A 27 -21.46 34.29 -31.64
C PRO A 27 -22.62 33.37 -31.19
N ALA A 28 -23.86 33.72 -31.53
CA ALA A 28 -25.03 32.86 -31.38
C ALA A 28 -25.04 31.63 -32.32
N VAL A 29 -24.46 31.71 -33.53
CA VAL A 29 -24.32 30.57 -34.44
C VAL A 29 -23.19 29.64 -33.98
N ASP A 30 -22.05 30.19 -33.55
CA ASP A 30 -20.98 29.39 -32.96
C ASP A 30 -21.39 28.82 -31.59
N SER A 31 -22.13 29.57 -30.77
CA SER A 31 -22.73 29.05 -29.54
C SER A 31 -23.85 28.06 -29.81
N ALA A 32 -24.60 28.18 -30.91
CA ALA A 32 -25.59 27.19 -31.30
C ALA A 32 -24.94 25.94 -31.89
N LEU A 33 -23.84 26.07 -32.62
CA LEU A 33 -23.01 24.96 -33.11
C LEU A 33 -22.30 24.27 -31.95
N GLU A 34 -21.78 25.01 -30.97
CA GLU A 34 -21.22 24.43 -29.73
C GLU A 34 -22.31 23.85 -28.84
N ALA A 35 -23.48 24.47 -28.71
CA ALA A 35 -24.61 23.89 -27.99
C ALA A 35 -25.16 22.65 -28.71
N MET A 36 -25.16 22.63 -30.05
CA MET A 36 -25.49 21.44 -30.84
C MET A 36 -24.42 20.38 -30.69
N ARG A 37 -23.12 20.71 -30.81
CA ARG A 37 -22.00 19.79 -30.53
C ARG A 37 -22.12 19.24 -29.13
N LEU A 38 -22.23 20.07 -28.09
CA LEU A 38 -22.47 19.66 -26.71
C LEU A 38 -23.70 18.77 -26.54
N ARG A 39 -24.80 18.99 -27.29
CA ARG A 39 -25.98 18.09 -27.28
C ARG A 39 -25.75 16.79 -28.06
N THR A 40 -24.81 16.78 -29.01
CA THR A 40 -24.47 15.61 -29.85
C THR A 40 -23.34 14.78 -29.25
N THR A 41 -22.44 15.41 -28.48
CA THR A 41 -21.28 14.83 -27.78
C THR A 41 -21.62 14.42 -26.35
N LYS A 42 -22.38 15.22 -25.60
CA LYS A 42 -22.97 14.74 -24.34
C LYS A 42 -24.17 13.88 -24.67
N SER A 43 -23.98 12.57 -24.64
CA SER A 43 -25.05 11.59 -24.51
C SER A 43 -25.88 11.99 -23.28
N THR A 44 -27.00 12.69 -23.51
CA THR A 44 -27.94 13.01 -22.44
C THR A 44 -28.44 11.65 -21.95
N PRO A 45 -28.31 11.30 -20.66
CA PRO A 45 -28.68 9.97 -20.20
C PRO A 45 -30.13 9.71 -20.61
N VAL A 46 -30.33 8.68 -21.42
CA VAL A 46 -31.63 8.31 -21.94
C VAL A 46 -32.50 7.92 -20.75
N ARG A 47 -33.34 8.85 -20.28
CA ARG A 47 -34.18 8.63 -19.11
C ARG A 47 -35.44 7.88 -19.54
N ILE A 48 -35.35 6.56 -19.53
CA ILE A 48 -36.52 5.70 -19.70
C ILE A 48 -37.37 5.81 -18.43
N GLN A 49 -38.69 5.99 -18.58
CA GLN A 49 -39.60 5.95 -17.44
C GLN A 49 -39.64 4.52 -16.89
N SER A 50 -39.13 4.32 -15.68
CA SER A 50 -38.97 3.02 -15.04
C SER A 50 -40.25 2.18 -15.02
N ASP A 51 -41.41 2.82 -14.88
CA ASP A 51 -42.71 2.14 -14.83
C ASP A 51 -43.10 1.51 -16.18
N GLN A 52 -42.84 2.19 -17.29
CA GLN A 52 -43.12 1.66 -18.63
C GLN A 52 -42.20 0.49 -18.96
N GLN A 53 -40.94 0.59 -18.53
CA GLN A 53 -39.96 -0.47 -18.72
C GLN A 53 -40.34 -1.73 -17.93
N LEU A 54 -40.71 -1.58 -16.67
CA LEU A 54 -41.12 -2.68 -15.81
C LEU A 54 -42.42 -3.33 -16.32
N LEU A 55 -43.37 -2.53 -16.80
CA LEU A 55 -44.59 -3.04 -17.44
C LEU A 55 -44.26 -3.89 -18.67
N ALA A 56 -43.41 -3.41 -19.57
CA ALA A 56 -43.00 -4.15 -20.76
C ALA A 56 -42.31 -5.47 -20.40
N ILE A 57 -41.44 -5.47 -19.37
CA ILE A 57 -40.78 -6.69 -18.88
C ILE A 57 -41.82 -7.68 -18.35
N ARG A 58 -42.78 -7.24 -17.52
CA ARG A 58 -43.82 -8.12 -16.96
C ARG A 58 -44.70 -8.72 -18.04
N THR A 59 -45.19 -7.89 -18.96
CA THR A 59 -46.01 -8.37 -20.09
C THR A 59 -45.24 -9.38 -20.93
N PHE A 60 -43.99 -9.08 -21.30
CA PHE A 60 -43.16 -10.02 -22.06
C PHE A 60 -42.87 -11.31 -21.27
N TRP A 61 -42.71 -11.22 -19.94
CA TRP A 61 -42.47 -12.38 -19.09
C TRP A 61 -43.61 -13.39 -19.20
N ASP A 62 -44.85 -12.91 -19.27
CA ASP A 62 -46.05 -13.76 -19.33
C ASP A 62 -46.38 -14.18 -20.77
N THR A 63 -46.36 -13.26 -21.73
CA THR A 63 -46.84 -13.51 -23.10
C THR A 63 -45.78 -14.02 -24.06
N HIS A 64 -44.49 -13.76 -23.79
CA HIS A 64 -43.37 -13.98 -24.72
C HIS A 64 -43.47 -13.21 -26.04
N GLU A 65 -44.36 -12.22 -26.11
CA GLU A 65 -44.60 -11.41 -27.30
C GLU A 65 -43.84 -10.08 -27.22
N ILE A 66 -43.31 -9.65 -28.37
CA ILE A 66 -42.68 -8.34 -28.54
C ILE A 66 -43.32 -7.70 -29.78
N PRO A 67 -44.42 -6.92 -29.63
CA PRO A 67 -45.25 -6.48 -30.74
C PRO A 67 -44.52 -5.57 -31.74
N GLY A 68 -43.64 -4.69 -31.24
CA GLY A 68 -42.96 -3.73 -32.09
C GLY A 68 -41.65 -3.21 -31.52
N PHE A 69 -41.18 -2.12 -32.13
CA PHE A 69 -39.90 -1.51 -31.79
C PHE A 69 -39.86 -0.97 -30.37
N ARG A 70 -40.97 -0.39 -29.90
CA ARG A 70 -41.04 0.22 -28.56
C ARG A 70 -40.75 -0.83 -27.49
N GLU A 71 -41.35 -2.00 -27.59
CA GLU A 71 -41.17 -3.10 -26.62
C GLU A 71 -39.77 -3.70 -26.76
N ALA A 72 -39.28 -3.92 -27.98
CA ALA A 72 -37.90 -4.37 -28.21
C ALA A 72 -36.87 -3.42 -27.58
N TYR A 73 -37.10 -2.11 -27.72
CA TYR A 73 -36.29 -1.06 -27.11
C TYR A 73 -36.39 -1.11 -25.58
N LEU A 74 -37.58 -1.11 -24.98
CA LEU A 74 -37.73 -1.15 -23.52
C LEU A 74 -37.10 -2.39 -22.89
N LEU A 75 -37.26 -3.56 -23.52
CA LEU A 75 -36.67 -4.82 -23.09
C LEU A 75 -35.14 -4.82 -23.21
N SER A 76 -34.58 -4.23 -24.28
CA SER A 76 -33.14 -4.12 -24.47
C SER A 76 -32.45 -3.37 -23.33
N TRP A 77 -33.09 -2.32 -22.82
CA TRP A 77 -32.59 -1.54 -21.67
C TRP A 77 -32.89 -2.20 -20.31
N GLY A 78 -33.70 -3.26 -20.30
CA GLY A 78 -34.29 -3.87 -19.11
C GLY A 78 -33.87 -5.30 -18.86
N LEU A 79 -32.83 -5.80 -19.54
CA LEU A 79 -32.46 -7.22 -19.45
C LEU A 79 -32.12 -7.68 -18.04
N CYS A 80 -31.55 -6.79 -17.23
CA CYS A 80 -31.13 -7.06 -15.85
C CYS A 80 -32.20 -6.72 -14.81
N LEU A 81 -33.35 -6.17 -15.23
CA LEU A 81 -34.43 -5.83 -14.32
C LEU A 81 -35.30 -7.07 -14.06
N PRO A 82 -35.51 -7.46 -12.80
CA PRO A 82 -36.33 -8.62 -12.49
C PRO A 82 -37.82 -8.28 -12.70
N HIS A 83 -38.60 -9.23 -13.22
CA HIS A 83 -40.03 -9.04 -13.48
C HIS A 83 -40.85 -8.84 -12.18
N ARG A 84 -40.37 -9.40 -11.07
CA ARG A 84 -40.93 -9.27 -9.71
C ARG A 84 -39.81 -9.18 -8.68
N GLU A 85 -40.15 -8.77 -7.46
CA GLU A 85 -39.17 -8.70 -6.36
C GLU A 85 -38.49 -10.07 -6.15
N LYS A 86 -37.15 -10.08 -6.13
CA LYS A 86 -36.31 -11.30 -6.03
C LYS A 86 -36.53 -12.35 -7.13
N GLY A 87 -37.21 -12.01 -8.21
CA GLY A 87 -37.39 -12.88 -9.38
C GLY A 87 -36.20 -12.87 -10.32
N PHE A 88 -36.20 -13.79 -11.29
CA PHE A 88 -35.25 -13.78 -12.40
C PHE A 88 -35.46 -12.57 -13.32
N CYS A 89 -34.37 -12.10 -13.93
CA CYS A 89 -34.39 -11.14 -15.03
C CYS A 89 -34.29 -11.84 -16.39
N ILE A 90 -34.48 -11.11 -17.49
CA ILE A 90 -34.47 -11.67 -18.84
C ILE A 90 -33.10 -12.29 -19.17
N LEU A 91 -32.01 -11.67 -18.72
CA LEU A 91 -30.65 -12.16 -18.95
C LEU A 91 -30.39 -13.54 -18.33
N GLU A 92 -31.14 -13.90 -17.29
CA GLU A 92 -31.03 -15.17 -16.57
C GLU A 92 -31.86 -16.29 -17.21
N ASP A 93 -32.66 -16.00 -18.25
CA ASP A 93 -33.46 -16.98 -18.97
C ASP A 93 -33.01 -17.08 -20.43
N ASN A 94 -32.46 -18.23 -20.83
CA ASN A 94 -31.89 -18.42 -22.16
C ASN A 94 -32.91 -18.19 -23.29
N ARG A 95 -34.15 -18.63 -23.12
CA ARG A 95 -35.19 -18.54 -24.15
C ARG A 95 -35.66 -17.10 -24.31
N ARG A 96 -35.91 -16.43 -23.19
CA ARG A 96 -36.35 -15.02 -23.18
C ARG A 96 -35.26 -14.10 -23.70
N LEU A 97 -34.00 -14.31 -23.29
CA LEU A 97 -32.87 -13.54 -23.82
C LEU A 97 -32.76 -13.70 -25.34
N LYS A 98 -32.74 -14.94 -25.87
CA LYS A 98 -32.69 -15.18 -27.32
C LYS A 98 -33.81 -14.47 -28.05
N ARG A 99 -35.04 -14.54 -27.53
CA ARG A 99 -36.20 -13.88 -28.14
C ARG A 99 -36.04 -12.37 -28.25
N VAL A 100 -35.47 -11.71 -27.22
CA VAL A 100 -35.20 -10.27 -27.27
C VAL A 100 -34.09 -9.94 -28.28
N LEU A 101 -33.04 -10.76 -28.36
CA LEU A 101 -31.95 -10.58 -29.33
C LEU A 101 -32.44 -10.77 -30.76
N GLU A 102 -33.19 -11.83 -31.04
CA GLU A 102 -33.81 -12.09 -32.35
C GLU A 102 -34.72 -10.94 -32.77
N LYS A 103 -35.50 -10.41 -31.83
CA LYS A 103 -36.37 -9.26 -32.11
C LYS A 103 -35.59 -7.99 -32.38
N ALA A 104 -34.44 -7.79 -31.75
CA ALA A 104 -33.56 -6.68 -32.07
C ALA A 104 -32.95 -6.85 -33.48
N ASP A 105 -32.61 -8.07 -33.88
CA ASP A 105 -32.04 -8.38 -35.20
C ASP A 105 -32.99 -8.03 -36.36
N GLU A 106 -34.32 -7.99 -36.14
CA GLU A 106 -35.29 -7.51 -37.14
C GLU A 106 -35.05 -6.05 -37.60
N TYR A 107 -34.27 -5.26 -36.86
CA TYR A 107 -33.97 -3.87 -37.17
C TYR A 107 -32.57 -3.65 -37.78
N LEU A 108 -31.79 -4.71 -38.06
CA LEU A 108 -30.40 -4.60 -38.55
C LEU A 108 -30.27 -3.80 -39.85
N GLU A 109 -31.25 -3.90 -40.75
CA GLU A 109 -31.29 -3.12 -42.00
C GLU A 109 -31.53 -1.61 -41.78
N LYS A 110 -31.84 -1.21 -40.54
CA LYS A 110 -32.08 0.18 -40.13
C LYS A 110 -31.11 0.55 -39.00
N PRO A 111 -29.84 0.87 -39.29
CA PRO A 111 -28.79 1.10 -38.27
C PRO A 111 -29.18 2.11 -37.19
N ARG A 112 -29.84 3.22 -37.57
CA ARG A 112 -30.32 4.26 -36.64
C ARG A 112 -31.35 3.75 -35.64
N VAL A 113 -32.17 2.77 -36.02
CA VAL A 113 -33.17 2.14 -35.16
C VAL A 113 -32.51 1.06 -34.32
N TYR A 114 -31.77 0.15 -34.95
CA TYR A 114 -31.05 -0.93 -34.28
C TYR A 114 -30.13 -0.44 -33.18
N ARG A 115 -29.36 0.64 -33.43
CA ARG A 115 -28.40 1.15 -32.45
C ARG A 115 -29.03 1.59 -31.13
N ARG A 116 -30.33 1.95 -31.11
CA ARG A 116 -31.05 2.30 -29.88
C ARG A 116 -31.31 1.08 -29.00
N CYS A 117 -31.60 -0.07 -29.62
CA CYS A 117 -31.67 -1.36 -28.93
C CYS A 117 -30.27 -1.78 -28.48
N TYR A 118 -29.29 -1.74 -29.39
CA TYR A 118 -27.90 -2.10 -29.08
C TYR A 118 -27.34 -1.32 -27.89
N GLN A 119 -27.60 -0.01 -27.80
CA GLN A 119 -27.16 0.81 -26.67
C GLN A 119 -27.74 0.30 -25.35
N GLY A 120 -29.02 -0.06 -25.31
CA GLY A 120 -29.66 -0.67 -24.14
C GLY A 120 -29.10 -2.04 -23.79
N LEU A 121 -28.84 -2.88 -24.80
CA LEU A 121 -28.21 -4.19 -24.61
C LEU A 121 -26.81 -4.03 -24.03
N SER A 122 -26.00 -3.12 -24.58
CA SER A 122 -24.66 -2.80 -24.09
C SER A 122 -24.70 -2.26 -22.66
N GLN A 123 -25.65 -1.38 -22.33
CA GLN A 123 -25.78 -0.88 -20.97
C GLN A 123 -26.17 -2.01 -20.00
N SER A 124 -27.13 -2.84 -20.36
CA SER A 124 -27.53 -4.01 -19.56
C SER A 124 -26.34 -4.96 -19.34
N TYR A 125 -25.51 -5.17 -20.37
CA TYR A 125 -24.30 -5.95 -20.25
C TYR A 125 -23.38 -5.42 -19.15
N PHE A 126 -23.12 -4.11 -19.08
CA PHE A 126 -22.26 -3.54 -18.04
C PHE A 126 -22.94 -3.40 -16.66
N ALA A 127 -24.25 -3.22 -16.63
CA ALA A 127 -25.04 -3.01 -15.41
C ALA A 127 -25.39 -4.29 -14.66
N TYR A 128 -25.18 -5.46 -15.26
CA TYR A 128 -25.53 -6.73 -14.62
C TYR A 128 -24.76 -6.94 -13.31
N SER A 129 -25.51 -7.07 -12.21
CA SER A 129 -25.01 -7.40 -10.88
C SER A 129 -25.89 -8.50 -10.29
N TYR A 130 -25.26 -9.57 -9.79
CA TYR A 130 -25.98 -10.70 -9.21
C TYR A 130 -26.44 -10.40 -7.77
N THR A 131 -27.55 -10.99 -7.35
CA THR A 131 -27.98 -11.03 -5.93
C THR A 131 -28.25 -12.44 -5.42
N SER A 132 -28.56 -13.41 -6.30
CA SER A 132 -28.82 -14.81 -5.94
C SER A 132 -27.82 -15.78 -6.61
N GLN A 133 -27.57 -16.91 -5.96
CA GLN A 133 -26.67 -17.95 -6.49
C GLN A 133 -27.24 -18.63 -7.75
N GLU A 134 -28.55 -18.85 -7.80
CA GLU A 134 -29.25 -19.44 -8.94
C GLU A 134 -29.20 -18.52 -10.18
N GLY A 135 -29.48 -17.22 -10.00
CA GLY A 135 -29.36 -16.23 -11.07
C GLY A 135 -27.94 -16.15 -11.63
N ARG A 136 -26.92 -16.25 -10.76
CA ARG A 136 -25.52 -16.27 -11.18
C ARG A 136 -25.20 -17.45 -12.09
N VAL A 137 -25.67 -18.66 -11.77
CA VAL A 137 -25.42 -19.86 -12.58
C VAL A 137 -26.13 -19.75 -13.94
N ALA A 138 -27.38 -19.31 -13.93
CA ALA A 138 -28.16 -19.16 -15.15
C ALA A 138 -27.57 -18.08 -16.08
N ALA A 139 -27.23 -16.91 -15.53
CA ALA A 139 -26.56 -15.86 -16.30
C ALA A 139 -25.18 -16.29 -16.79
N ALA A 140 -24.40 -17.05 -16.01
CA ALA A 140 -23.10 -17.55 -16.45
C ALA A 140 -23.20 -18.44 -17.71
N GLY A 141 -24.28 -19.21 -17.87
CA GLY A 141 -24.55 -19.98 -19.09
C GLY A 141 -24.93 -19.10 -20.29
N ASN A 142 -25.63 -17.99 -20.06
CA ASN A 142 -26.08 -17.06 -21.11
C ASN A 142 -25.01 -16.03 -21.52
N TRP A 143 -24.07 -15.72 -20.61
CA TRP A 143 -23.08 -14.66 -20.78
C TRP A 143 -22.22 -14.80 -22.04
N PRO A 144 -21.68 -16.00 -22.39
CA PRO A 144 -20.87 -16.18 -23.60
C PRO A 144 -21.65 -15.91 -24.89
N MET A 145 -22.93 -16.29 -24.94
CA MET A 145 -23.79 -16.02 -26.10
C MET A 145 -24.08 -14.52 -26.21
N PHE A 146 -24.42 -13.87 -25.10
CA PHE A 146 -24.78 -12.46 -25.12
C PHE A 146 -23.62 -11.56 -25.53
N ARG A 147 -22.42 -11.83 -25.00
CA ARG A 147 -21.21 -11.07 -25.38
C ARG A 147 -20.80 -11.32 -26.84
N GLU A 148 -20.93 -12.56 -27.34
CA GLU A 148 -20.68 -12.86 -28.74
C GLU A 148 -21.67 -12.14 -29.66
N TYR A 149 -22.94 -12.07 -29.26
CA TYR A 149 -23.94 -11.27 -29.97
C TYR A 149 -23.53 -9.80 -30.06
N LEU A 150 -23.20 -9.16 -28.93
CA LEU A 150 -22.76 -7.75 -28.91
C LEU A 150 -21.50 -7.54 -29.75
N HIS A 151 -20.49 -8.40 -29.57
CA HIS A 151 -19.26 -8.36 -30.34
C HIS A 151 -19.51 -8.44 -31.85
N ALA A 152 -20.28 -9.43 -32.29
CA ALA A 152 -20.56 -9.69 -33.70
C ALA A 152 -21.42 -8.61 -34.37
N ARG A 153 -22.33 -7.95 -33.63
CA ARG A 153 -23.21 -6.90 -34.17
C ARG A 153 -22.70 -5.48 -33.93
N SER A 154 -21.51 -5.32 -33.35
CA SER A 154 -20.92 -4.01 -33.08
C SER A 154 -20.83 -3.11 -34.32
N SER A 155 -20.55 -3.65 -35.51
CA SER A 155 -20.50 -2.88 -36.76
C SER A 155 -21.87 -2.47 -37.30
N CYS A 156 -22.95 -3.16 -36.92
CA CYS A 156 -24.30 -2.94 -37.42
C CYS A 156 -24.96 -1.67 -36.87
N ILE A 157 -24.35 -1.02 -35.86
CA ILE A 157 -24.83 0.25 -35.31
C ILE A 157 -24.35 1.47 -36.12
N ARG A 158 -23.43 1.26 -37.07
CA ARG A 158 -22.88 2.30 -37.95
C ARG A 158 -23.87 2.60 -39.07
N ASP A 159 -24.23 3.87 -39.20
CA ASP A 159 -25.02 4.40 -40.31
C ASP A 159 -24.09 5.01 -41.38
N GLU A 160 -24.54 5.07 -42.63
CA GLU A 160 -23.80 5.74 -43.71
C GLU A 160 -23.67 7.25 -43.48
N TYR A 161 -24.69 7.87 -42.85
CA TYR A 161 -24.77 9.33 -42.69
C TYR A 161 -24.94 9.73 -41.23
N GLY A 162 -23.85 10.18 -40.60
CA GLY A 162 -23.90 10.80 -39.26
C GLY A 162 -23.97 9.78 -38.12
N ASN A 163 -22.84 9.56 -37.46
CA ASN A 163 -22.72 8.68 -36.31
C ASN A 163 -22.35 9.49 -35.05
N PRO A 164 -23.07 9.32 -33.92
CA PRO A 164 -22.64 9.84 -32.64
C PRO A 164 -21.29 9.26 -32.21
N GLU A 165 -20.58 9.98 -31.34
CA GLU A 165 -19.26 9.58 -30.87
C GLU A 165 -19.25 8.20 -30.18
N TRP A 166 -20.33 7.85 -29.48
CA TRP A 166 -20.44 6.56 -28.82
C TRP A 166 -20.44 5.37 -29.80
N VAL A 167 -21.00 5.55 -31.00
CA VAL A 167 -21.01 4.50 -32.03
C VAL A 167 -19.58 4.19 -32.46
N GLN A 168 -18.79 5.23 -32.74
CA GLN A 168 -17.39 5.05 -33.11
C GLN A 168 -16.59 4.43 -31.97
N THR A 169 -16.87 4.85 -30.73
CA THR A 169 -16.21 4.32 -29.53
C THR A 169 -16.51 2.84 -29.33
N ALA A 170 -17.77 2.43 -29.46
CA ALA A 170 -18.19 1.02 -29.36
C ALA A 170 -17.52 0.14 -30.43
N ILE A 171 -17.45 0.62 -31.68
CA ILE A 171 -16.85 -0.13 -32.79
C ILE A 171 -15.34 -0.27 -32.61
N ASN A 172 -14.65 0.82 -32.26
CA ASN A 172 -13.20 0.81 -32.06
C ASN A 172 -12.78 -0.04 -30.84
N ASN A 173 -13.68 -0.22 -29.87
CA ASN A 173 -13.44 -0.95 -28.63
C ASN A 173 -14.27 -2.24 -28.55
N LYS A 174 -14.57 -2.89 -29.68
CA LYS A 174 -15.43 -4.10 -29.68
C LYS A 174 -14.92 -5.22 -28.76
N ASP A 175 -13.63 -5.25 -28.47
CA ASP A 175 -12.99 -6.25 -27.59
C ASP A 175 -13.49 -6.20 -26.14
N ILE A 176 -14.18 -5.13 -25.73
CA ILE A 176 -14.91 -5.08 -24.43
C ILE A 176 -16.01 -6.14 -24.33
N PHE A 177 -16.47 -6.70 -25.44
CA PHE A 177 -17.40 -7.84 -25.49
C PHE A 177 -16.66 -9.18 -25.72
N GLY A 178 -15.35 -9.12 -25.93
CA GLY A 178 -14.46 -10.25 -26.26
C GLY A 178 -14.01 -11.06 -25.05
N ARG A 179 -13.18 -12.11 -25.32
CA ARG A 179 -12.48 -13.03 -24.39
C ARG A 179 -12.24 -12.45 -22.99
N ASP A 180 -11.45 -11.41 -23.02
CA ASP A 180 -10.82 -10.73 -21.91
C ASP A 180 -11.03 -9.22 -22.10
N PRO A 181 -12.20 -8.71 -21.69
CA PRO A 181 -12.61 -7.32 -21.93
C PRO A 181 -11.64 -6.28 -21.38
N CYS A 182 -10.91 -6.62 -20.31
CA CYS A 182 -10.06 -5.68 -19.60
C CYS A 182 -8.66 -5.58 -20.23
N SER A 183 -8.15 -6.67 -20.81
CA SER A 183 -6.77 -6.80 -21.33
C SER A 183 -6.23 -5.57 -22.06
N PRO A 184 -6.97 -5.01 -23.05
CA PRO A 184 -6.45 -3.92 -23.87
C PRO A 184 -6.08 -2.67 -23.06
N TYR A 185 -6.74 -2.44 -21.94
CA TYR A 185 -6.63 -1.19 -21.16
C TYR A 185 -5.68 -1.29 -19.98
N VAL A 186 -5.24 -2.50 -19.63
CA VAL A 186 -4.51 -2.72 -18.37
C VAL A 186 -3.17 -2.00 -18.36
N MET A 187 -2.40 -2.05 -19.45
CA MET A 187 -1.06 -1.45 -19.48
C MET A 187 -1.12 0.07 -19.34
N ASP A 188 -2.05 0.73 -20.03
CA ASP A 188 -2.21 2.18 -19.96
C ASP A 188 -2.59 2.63 -18.54
N LEU A 189 -3.53 1.91 -17.91
CA LEU A 189 -3.92 2.17 -16.52
C LEU A 189 -2.79 1.94 -15.52
N LEU A 190 -1.99 0.89 -15.73
CA LEU A 190 -0.80 0.65 -14.91
C LEU A 190 0.18 1.81 -15.02
N HIS A 191 0.29 2.50 -16.16
CA HIS A 191 1.11 3.71 -16.31
C HIS A 191 0.41 5.00 -15.83
N GLY A 192 -0.87 4.92 -15.44
CA GLY A 192 -1.67 6.03 -14.94
C GLY A 192 -2.45 6.78 -16.01
N ASP A 193 -2.54 6.26 -17.24
CA ASP A 193 -3.39 6.83 -18.28
C ASP A 193 -4.81 6.26 -18.17
N THR A 194 -5.76 7.12 -17.76
CA THR A 194 -7.18 6.78 -17.63
C THR A 194 -8.02 7.25 -18.81
N ARG A 195 -7.46 8.01 -19.77
CA ARG A 195 -8.22 8.74 -20.79
C ARG A 195 -9.11 7.84 -21.62
N MET A 196 -8.58 6.70 -22.04
CA MET A 196 -9.32 5.74 -22.86
C MET A 196 -10.48 5.10 -22.08
N ILE A 197 -10.29 4.81 -20.79
CA ILE A 197 -11.34 4.28 -19.92
C ILE A 197 -12.39 5.34 -19.60
N ASP A 198 -11.98 6.57 -19.30
CA ASP A 198 -12.90 7.68 -19.03
C ASP A 198 -13.80 7.93 -20.26
N GLN A 199 -13.19 7.99 -21.44
CA GLN A 199 -13.92 8.11 -22.72
C GLN A 199 -14.87 6.91 -22.95
N LEU A 200 -14.41 5.67 -22.68
CA LEU A 200 -15.23 4.47 -22.81
C LEU A 200 -16.44 4.52 -21.86
N CYS A 201 -16.22 4.91 -20.61
CA CYS A 201 -17.25 5.01 -19.59
C CYS A 201 -18.30 6.07 -19.93
N ASP A 202 -17.85 7.25 -20.36
CA ASP A 202 -18.74 8.35 -20.73
C ASP A 202 -19.57 7.99 -21.97
N HIS A 203 -18.92 7.51 -23.03
CA HIS A 203 -19.58 7.24 -24.30
C HIS A 203 -20.51 6.03 -24.25
N LEU A 204 -20.13 4.95 -23.56
CA LEU A 204 -20.95 3.75 -23.43
C LEU A 204 -21.84 3.74 -22.19
N SER A 205 -21.84 4.84 -21.41
CA SER A 205 -22.61 4.97 -20.17
C SER A 205 -22.35 3.83 -19.17
N ILE A 206 -21.09 3.43 -19.04
CA ILE A 206 -20.66 2.38 -18.11
C ILE A 206 -20.66 2.97 -16.70
N GLY A 207 -21.55 2.46 -15.85
CA GLY A 207 -21.66 2.92 -14.47
C GLY A 207 -20.42 2.58 -13.64
N LYS A 208 -20.15 3.40 -12.62
CA LYS A 208 -19.04 3.19 -11.66
C LYS A 208 -19.12 1.84 -10.92
N ALA A 209 -20.33 1.31 -10.74
CA ALA A 209 -20.58 0.01 -10.13
C ALA A 209 -20.61 -1.16 -11.14
N SER A 210 -20.19 -0.95 -12.39
CA SER A 210 -20.18 -2.00 -13.39
C SER A 210 -19.20 -3.11 -13.05
N TRP A 211 -19.54 -4.34 -13.43
CA TRP A 211 -18.62 -5.48 -13.30
C TRP A 211 -17.32 -5.25 -14.08
N PHE A 212 -17.35 -4.46 -15.16
CA PHE A 212 -16.18 -4.18 -16.00
C PHE A 212 -15.11 -3.41 -15.21
N LEU A 213 -15.49 -2.31 -14.55
CA LEU A 213 -14.56 -1.53 -13.74
C LEU A 213 -14.05 -2.32 -12.54
N ASP A 214 -14.91 -3.12 -11.92
CA ASP A 214 -14.54 -4.05 -10.84
C ASP A 214 -13.48 -5.08 -11.33
N LYS A 215 -13.71 -5.71 -12.49
CA LYS A 215 -12.75 -6.65 -13.08
C LYS A 215 -11.45 -5.99 -13.53
N LEU A 216 -11.52 -4.73 -13.97
CA LEU A 216 -10.36 -3.97 -14.45
C LEU A 216 -9.33 -3.73 -13.33
N VAL A 217 -9.79 -3.52 -12.09
CA VAL A 217 -8.91 -3.43 -10.91
C VAL A 217 -8.13 -4.74 -10.72
N MET A 218 -8.84 -5.87 -10.73
CA MET A 218 -8.19 -7.18 -10.57
C MET A 218 -7.29 -7.53 -11.76
N ALA A 219 -7.64 -7.11 -12.97
CA ALA A 219 -6.83 -7.31 -14.17
C ALA A 219 -5.49 -6.56 -14.07
N GLN A 220 -5.49 -5.33 -13.55
CA GLN A 220 -4.26 -4.57 -13.25
C GLN A 220 -3.36 -5.30 -12.26
N VAL A 221 -3.93 -5.77 -11.14
CA VAL A 221 -3.16 -6.54 -10.14
C VAL A 221 -2.54 -7.78 -10.79
N ARG A 222 -3.34 -8.62 -11.46
CA ARG A 222 -2.85 -9.84 -12.12
C ARG A 222 -1.79 -9.56 -13.16
N LYS A 223 -1.95 -8.50 -13.96
CA LYS A 223 -0.93 -8.15 -14.96
C LYS A 223 0.37 -7.72 -14.28
N SER A 224 0.28 -6.92 -13.23
CA SER A 224 1.46 -6.44 -12.48
C SER A 224 2.30 -7.59 -11.91
N THR A 225 1.67 -8.68 -11.46
CA THR A 225 2.41 -9.82 -10.90
C THR A 225 3.21 -10.60 -11.94
N THR A 226 2.89 -10.46 -13.22
CA THR A 226 3.63 -11.09 -14.33
C THR A 226 4.84 -10.27 -14.81
N LEU A 227 5.01 -9.04 -14.31
CA LEU A 227 6.11 -8.15 -14.70
C LEU A 227 7.41 -8.50 -13.96
N SER A 228 8.51 -7.90 -14.43
CA SER A 228 9.81 -7.97 -13.75
C SER A 228 9.74 -7.35 -12.34
N HIS A 229 10.70 -7.69 -11.48
CA HIS A 229 10.74 -7.16 -10.10
C HIS A 229 10.75 -5.63 -10.05
N ASP A 230 11.57 -5.00 -10.89
CA ASP A 230 11.72 -3.55 -10.88
C ASP A 230 10.41 -2.87 -11.31
N GLN A 231 9.82 -3.33 -12.40
CA GLN A 231 8.53 -2.81 -12.89
C GLN A 231 7.39 -3.03 -11.88
N PHE A 232 7.35 -4.18 -11.22
CA PHE A 232 6.35 -4.45 -10.19
C PHE A 232 6.50 -3.49 -9.00
N LEU A 233 7.74 -3.27 -8.54
CA LEU A 233 8.02 -2.36 -7.42
C LEU A 233 7.65 -0.90 -7.74
N GLU A 234 7.91 -0.44 -8.97
CA GLU A 234 7.51 0.90 -9.43
C GLU A 234 5.99 1.10 -9.41
N LEU A 235 5.22 0.03 -9.66
CA LEU A 235 3.75 0.06 -9.72
C LEU A 235 3.08 -0.20 -8.36
N LEU A 236 3.80 -0.76 -7.40
CA LEU A 236 3.23 -1.29 -6.16
C LEU A 236 2.43 -0.25 -5.38
N GLN A 237 2.99 0.96 -5.18
CA GLN A 237 2.27 2.00 -4.43
C GLN A 237 0.95 2.41 -5.13
N ARG A 238 0.97 2.57 -6.45
CA ARG A 238 -0.23 2.91 -7.22
C ARG A 238 -1.30 1.81 -7.10
N LEU A 239 -0.88 0.55 -7.15
CA LEU A 239 -1.79 -0.58 -7.00
C LEU A 239 -2.42 -0.62 -5.61
N LEU A 240 -1.66 -0.31 -4.56
CA LEU A 240 -2.19 -0.16 -3.20
C LEU A 240 -3.24 0.96 -3.14
N ASP A 241 -2.98 2.12 -3.74
CA ASP A 241 -3.93 3.24 -3.77
C ASP A 241 -5.23 2.89 -4.52
N VAL A 242 -5.12 2.07 -5.59
CA VAL A 242 -6.28 1.55 -6.32
C VAL A 242 -7.06 0.57 -5.45
N LEU A 243 -6.39 -0.38 -4.79
CA LEU A 243 -7.05 -1.38 -3.94
C LEU A 243 -7.72 -0.78 -2.72
N GLU A 244 -7.13 0.25 -2.10
CA GLU A 244 -7.71 0.93 -0.94
C GLU A 244 -9.08 1.55 -1.27
N LYS A 245 -9.27 2.03 -2.50
CA LYS A 245 -10.53 2.61 -2.98
C LYS A 245 -11.55 1.57 -3.44
N ASN A 246 -11.17 0.30 -3.57
CA ASN A 246 -11.99 -0.76 -4.17
C ASN A 246 -12.18 -1.92 -3.19
N GLU A 247 -13.11 -1.76 -2.25
CA GLU A 247 -13.37 -2.74 -1.18
C GLU A 247 -13.64 -4.17 -1.69
N VAL A 248 -14.32 -4.31 -2.83
CA VAL A 248 -14.69 -5.60 -3.42
C VAL A 248 -13.45 -6.41 -3.84
N GLN A 249 -12.46 -5.76 -4.44
CA GLN A 249 -11.25 -6.43 -4.96
C GLN A 249 -10.05 -6.32 -4.02
N ARG A 250 -10.12 -5.46 -3.00
CA ARG A 250 -9.01 -5.17 -2.08
C ARG A 250 -8.36 -6.42 -1.53
N ASP A 251 -9.13 -7.28 -0.88
CA ASP A 251 -8.58 -8.42 -0.16
C ASP A 251 -7.97 -9.44 -1.13
N ALA A 252 -8.67 -9.75 -2.23
CA ALA A 252 -8.13 -10.67 -3.25
C ALA A 252 -6.89 -10.09 -3.94
N GLY A 253 -6.87 -8.79 -4.22
CA GLY A 253 -5.75 -8.13 -4.88
C GLY A 253 -4.53 -8.02 -3.96
N LEU A 254 -4.75 -7.66 -2.69
CA LEU A 254 -3.68 -7.51 -1.72
C LEU A 254 -2.95 -8.83 -1.44
N ARG A 255 -3.67 -9.97 -1.47
CA ARG A 255 -3.05 -11.31 -1.38
C ARG A 255 -2.08 -11.55 -2.53
N LEU A 256 -2.51 -11.28 -3.78
CA LEU A 256 -1.67 -11.45 -4.96
C LEU A 256 -0.44 -10.54 -4.92
N LEU A 257 -0.58 -9.28 -4.47
CA LEU A 257 0.55 -8.36 -4.35
C LEU A 257 1.55 -8.82 -3.28
N LEU A 258 1.07 -9.30 -2.14
CA LEU A 258 1.90 -9.82 -1.06
C LEU A 258 2.69 -11.05 -1.48
N ASP A 259 2.01 -12.05 -2.06
CA ASP A 259 2.67 -13.28 -2.52
C ASP A 259 3.70 -12.96 -3.61
N ARG A 260 3.35 -12.08 -4.56
CA ARG A 260 4.30 -11.63 -5.58
C ARG A 260 5.52 -10.91 -4.99
N TYR A 261 5.33 -10.12 -3.94
CA TYR A 261 6.41 -9.41 -3.27
C TYR A 261 7.36 -10.36 -2.54
N ALA A 262 6.83 -11.43 -1.94
CA ALA A 262 7.63 -12.46 -1.26
C ALA A 262 8.57 -13.20 -2.23
N ASP A 263 8.20 -13.32 -3.51
CA ASP A 263 9.03 -13.91 -4.55
C ASP A 263 10.27 -13.06 -4.92
N ILE A 264 10.34 -11.80 -4.48
CA ILE A 264 11.47 -10.91 -4.77
C ILE A 264 12.69 -11.32 -3.92
N PRO A 265 13.82 -11.71 -4.53
CA PRO A 265 14.99 -12.13 -3.77
C PRO A 265 15.53 -11.01 -2.87
N GLY A 266 15.68 -11.31 -1.57
CA GLY A 266 16.22 -10.34 -0.62
C GLY A 266 15.29 -9.16 -0.35
N HIS A 267 13.99 -9.33 -0.56
CA HIS A 267 12.97 -8.33 -0.29
C HIS A 267 13.19 -7.62 1.05
N LEU A 268 13.08 -6.29 1.04
CA LEU A 268 13.16 -5.47 2.25
C LEU A 268 11.75 -5.22 2.80
N LEU A 269 11.67 -4.51 3.91
CA LEU A 269 10.38 -4.06 4.43
C LEU A 269 9.73 -3.09 3.44
N HIS A 270 8.53 -3.42 2.96
CA HIS A 270 7.65 -2.47 2.28
C HIS A 270 6.55 -1.98 3.23
N GLN A 271 6.81 -0.84 3.89
CA GLN A 271 5.93 -0.30 4.94
C GLN A 271 4.46 -0.15 4.49
N PRO A 272 4.13 0.45 3.33
CA PRO A 272 2.73 0.58 2.90
C PRO A 272 2.00 -0.76 2.71
N LEU A 273 2.71 -1.78 2.22
CA LEU A 273 2.14 -3.10 1.96
C LEU A 273 1.87 -3.86 3.27
N ARG A 274 2.81 -3.78 4.21
CA ARG A 274 2.63 -4.26 5.59
C ARG A 274 1.46 -3.54 6.26
N ASP A 275 1.45 -2.22 6.25
CA ASP A 275 0.48 -1.44 7.02
C ASP A 275 -0.94 -1.64 6.48
N MET A 276 -1.13 -1.68 5.15
CA MET A 276 -2.43 -1.97 4.55
C MET A 276 -2.92 -3.38 4.90
N SER A 277 -2.07 -4.40 4.76
CA SER A 277 -2.45 -5.79 5.07
C SER A 277 -2.81 -5.98 6.54
N VAL A 278 -2.01 -5.41 7.45
CA VAL A 278 -2.26 -5.51 8.89
C VAL A 278 -3.46 -4.66 9.31
N PHE A 279 -3.72 -3.53 8.67
CA PHE A 279 -4.90 -2.72 8.93
C PHE A 279 -6.20 -3.49 8.60
N HIS A 280 -6.26 -4.14 7.44
CA HIS A 280 -7.46 -4.84 6.98
C HIS A 280 -7.62 -6.23 7.59
N TRP A 281 -6.52 -6.99 7.76
CA TRP A 281 -6.58 -8.38 8.22
C TRP A 281 -6.16 -8.58 9.68
N GLY A 282 -5.58 -7.57 10.32
CA GLY A 282 -5.04 -7.67 11.67
C GLY A 282 -3.69 -8.38 11.71
N ASN A 283 -3.20 -8.64 12.91
CA ASN A 283 -1.92 -9.31 13.11
C ASN A 283 -1.92 -10.74 12.54
N PRO A 284 -0.96 -11.11 11.65
CA PRO A 284 -0.89 -12.39 10.97
C PRO A 284 -0.68 -13.60 11.88
N TRP A 285 -0.09 -13.49 13.07
CA TRP A 285 0.13 -14.68 13.91
C TRP A 285 -0.98 -14.94 14.94
N LEU A 286 -2.02 -14.10 14.99
CA LEU A 286 -3.14 -14.31 15.89
C LEU A 286 -4.13 -15.34 15.31
N PRO A 287 -4.54 -16.38 16.07
CA PRO A 287 -5.54 -17.34 15.62
C PRO A 287 -6.87 -16.68 15.20
N SER A 288 -7.26 -15.60 15.89
CA SER A 288 -8.49 -14.85 15.57
C SER A 288 -8.50 -14.19 14.18
N ASN A 289 -7.33 -14.04 13.55
CA ASN A 289 -7.20 -13.45 12.21
C ASN A 289 -6.93 -14.49 11.13
N GLU A 290 -6.84 -15.78 11.46
CA GLU A 290 -6.43 -16.84 10.54
C GLU A 290 -7.27 -16.87 9.25
N ALA A 291 -8.60 -16.75 9.37
CA ALA A 291 -9.50 -16.73 8.22
C ALA A 291 -9.26 -15.54 7.27
N ARG A 292 -8.83 -14.38 7.80
CA ARG A 292 -8.59 -13.17 6.98
C ARG A 292 -7.29 -13.30 6.17
N TRP A 293 -6.27 -13.85 6.82
CA TRP A 293 -5.01 -14.25 6.19
C TRP A 293 -5.12 -15.51 5.34
N GLY A 294 -6.28 -16.17 5.34
CA GLY A 294 -6.58 -17.30 4.47
C GLY A 294 -6.35 -16.94 3.00
N GLY A 295 -5.63 -17.81 2.29
CA GLY A 295 -5.27 -17.64 0.89
C GLY A 295 -3.97 -16.86 0.63
N VAL A 296 -3.27 -16.39 1.67
CA VAL A 296 -1.88 -15.91 1.58
C VAL A 296 -0.94 -17.11 1.77
N ALA A 297 0.15 -17.20 1.00
CA ALA A 297 1.13 -18.26 1.18
C ALA A 297 1.77 -18.20 2.58
N GLU A 298 2.17 -19.35 3.14
CA GLU A 298 2.68 -19.41 4.51
C GLU A 298 3.97 -18.59 4.67
N ASP A 299 4.89 -18.67 3.71
CA ASP A 299 6.14 -17.90 3.71
C ASP A 299 5.87 -16.39 3.61
N THR A 300 4.88 -15.98 2.81
CA THR A 300 4.43 -14.58 2.73
C THR A 300 3.86 -14.09 4.05
N ARG A 301 3.01 -14.90 4.70
CA ARG A 301 2.46 -14.58 6.03
C ARG A 301 3.58 -14.47 7.08
N ARG A 302 4.61 -15.32 6.98
CA ARG A 302 5.81 -15.28 7.82
C ARG A 302 6.64 -14.01 7.57
N MET A 303 6.83 -13.61 6.31
CA MET A 303 7.48 -12.35 5.94
C MET A 303 6.82 -11.13 6.62
N VAL A 304 5.49 -11.00 6.50
CA VAL A 304 4.76 -9.89 7.14
C VAL A 304 4.83 -9.98 8.67
N SER A 305 4.80 -11.19 9.22
CA SER A 305 5.02 -11.43 10.65
C SER A 305 6.40 -10.90 11.09
N ASP A 306 7.46 -11.23 10.36
CA ASP A 306 8.81 -10.79 10.70
C ASP A 306 8.96 -9.26 10.61
N TRP A 307 8.31 -8.63 9.63
CA TRP A 307 8.22 -7.16 9.54
C TRP A 307 7.56 -6.51 10.75
N LEU A 308 6.47 -7.10 11.26
CA LEU A 308 5.80 -6.61 12.45
C LEU A 308 6.63 -6.84 13.71
N LYS A 309 7.26 -8.00 13.86
CA LYS A 309 8.16 -8.28 14.97
C LYS A 309 9.30 -7.26 15.01
N LEU A 310 9.89 -6.93 13.86
CA LEU A 310 10.91 -5.88 13.73
C LEU A 310 10.39 -4.52 14.22
N GLU A 311 9.21 -4.10 13.76
CA GLU A 311 8.58 -2.84 14.18
C GLU A 311 8.32 -2.83 15.69
N PHE A 312 7.81 -3.93 16.26
CA PHE A 312 7.51 -4.00 17.68
C PHE A 312 8.77 -3.99 18.55
N ILE A 313 9.85 -4.66 18.13
CA ILE A 313 11.15 -4.57 18.80
C ILE A 313 11.65 -3.12 18.79
N GLU A 314 11.59 -2.45 17.64
CA GLU A 314 11.98 -1.04 17.54
C GLU A 314 11.12 -0.14 18.44
N ALA A 315 9.79 -0.30 18.40
CA ALA A 315 8.87 0.48 19.20
C ALA A 315 9.08 0.25 20.71
N PHE A 316 9.36 -0.99 21.12
CA PHE A 316 9.62 -1.33 22.51
C PHE A 316 10.87 -0.62 23.04
N PHE A 317 11.98 -0.69 22.30
CA PHE A 317 13.24 -0.08 22.74
C PHE A 317 13.34 1.42 22.49
N THR A 318 12.35 2.05 21.84
CA THR A 318 12.34 3.50 21.59
C THR A 318 11.19 4.18 22.31
N LYS A 319 9.93 3.87 21.94
CA LYS A 319 8.72 4.52 22.45
C LYS A 319 8.34 4.08 23.86
N LEU A 320 8.62 2.83 24.22
CA LEU A 320 8.32 2.29 25.55
C LEU A 320 9.48 2.44 26.54
N ALA A 321 10.60 3.04 26.15
CA ALA A 321 11.75 3.27 27.00
C ALA A 321 11.55 4.47 27.95
N GLU A 322 12.06 4.36 29.17
CA GLU A 322 11.87 5.29 30.30
C GLU A 322 12.18 6.77 29.97
N ASP A 323 13.27 7.04 29.22
CA ASP A 323 13.73 8.40 28.90
C ASP A 323 13.43 8.85 27.45
N GLY A 324 12.76 8.01 26.64
CA GLY A 324 12.68 8.18 25.17
C GLY A 324 14.03 8.08 24.44
N LEU A 325 15.14 8.01 25.18
CA LEU A 325 16.47 7.69 24.73
C LEU A 325 16.58 6.17 24.63
N GLY A 326 16.11 5.62 23.51
CA GLY A 326 16.09 4.17 23.31
C GLY A 326 17.45 3.49 23.49
N ASP A 327 17.46 2.18 23.78
CA ASP A 327 18.70 1.38 23.88
C ASP A 327 19.05 0.74 22.52
N PRO A 328 19.95 1.36 21.71
CA PRO A 328 20.27 0.85 20.39
C PRO A 328 21.07 -0.46 20.44
N ARG A 329 21.70 -0.81 21.56
CA ARG A 329 22.46 -2.07 21.68
C ARG A 329 21.50 -3.24 21.85
N ARG A 330 20.58 -3.16 22.82
CA ARG A 330 19.57 -4.19 23.06
C ARG A 330 18.66 -4.37 21.85
N MET A 331 18.20 -3.27 21.26
CA MET A 331 17.42 -3.31 20.02
C MET A 331 18.16 -4.00 18.88
N LYS A 332 19.41 -3.60 18.57
CA LYS A 332 20.20 -4.22 17.48
C LYS A 332 20.48 -5.70 17.73
N PHE A 333 20.63 -6.10 19.00
CA PHE A 333 20.79 -7.50 19.36
C PHE A 333 19.53 -8.30 19.00
N TRP A 334 18.37 -7.91 19.53
CA TRP A 334 17.12 -8.66 19.33
C TRP A 334 16.62 -8.65 17.88
N LYS A 335 16.88 -7.58 17.11
CA LYS A 335 16.57 -7.55 15.67
C LYS A 335 17.24 -8.69 14.88
N ARG A 336 18.38 -9.21 15.34
CA ARG A 336 19.06 -10.36 14.71
C ARG A 336 18.29 -11.67 14.91
N TYR A 337 17.46 -11.77 15.95
CA TYR A 337 16.77 -13.00 16.32
C TYR A 337 15.29 -13.03 15.91
N VAL A 338 14.80 -12.05 15.15
CA VAL A 338 13.38 -11.92 14.78
C VAL A 338 12.77 -13.20 14.20
N LYS A 339 13.52 -13.88 13.32
CA LYS A 339 13.04 -15.13 12.70
C LYS A 339 12.98 -16.33 13.65
N ALA A 340 13.70 -16.26 14.77
CA ALA A 340 13.66 -17.29 15.82
C ALA A 340 12.58 -17.03 16.88
N ILE A 341 11.89 -15.89 16.82
CA ILE A 341 10.80 -15.55 17.74
C ILE A 341 9.50 -16.12 17.19
N ASP A 342 8.90 -17.06 17.91
CA ASP A 342 7.63 -17.70 17.56
C ASP A 342 6.45 -16.83 18.00
N HIS A 343 6.53 -16.24 19.20
CA HIS A 343 5.44 -15.48 19.80
C HIS A 343 5.97 -14.31 20.61
N ILE A 344 5.16 -13.24 20.66
CA ILE A 344 5.46 -11.99 21.36
C ILE A 344 4.24 -11.57 22.18
N GLU A 345 4.49 -11.20 23.44
CA GLU A 345 3.54 -10.47 24.29
C GLU A 345 4.21 -9.23 24.91
N PHE A 346 3.42 -8.18 25.10
CA PHE A 346 3.86 -6.93 25.72
C PHE A 346 3.11 -6.72 27.03
N ALA A 347 3.81 -6.86 28.16
CA ALA A 347 3.27 -6.52 29.46
C ALA A 347 3.43 -5.01 29.69
N LEU A 348 2.33 -4.26 29.52
CA LEU A 348 2.36 -2.80 29.57
C LEU A 348 2.01 -2.28 30.96
N GLY A 349 2.85 -1.37 31.47
CA GLY A 349 2.62 -0.64 32.72
C GLY A 349 1.44 0.33 32.61
N SER A 350 1.06 0.94 33.74
CA SER A 350 -0.11 1.83 33.81
C SER A 350 -0.03 3.00 32.81
N PHE A 351 1.14 3.64 32.70
CA PHE A 351 1.33 4.77 31.77
C PHE A 351 1.10 4.37 30.31
N ALA A 352 1.84 3.37 29.81
CA ALA A 352 1.76 2.93 28.42
C ALA A 352 0.37 2.39 28.03
N ARG A 353 -0.37 1.82 29.00
CA ARG A 353 -1.76 1.37 28.78
C ARG A 353 -2.76 2.52 28.67
N ASN A 354 -2.61 3.55 29.48
CA ASN A 354 -3.64 4.57 29.68
C ASN A 354 -3.37 5.90 28.96
N THR A 355 -2.13 6.19 28.59
CA THR A 355 -1.79 7.46 27.91
C THR A 355 -2.53 7.63 26.59
N THR A 356 -3.06 8.83 26.35
CA THR A 356 -3.82 9.20 25.16
C THR A 356 -2.95 9.76 24.03
N GLU A 357 -1.63 9.78 24.23
CA GLU A 357 -0.69 10.23 23.20
C GLU A 357 -0.89 9.47 21.89
N PRO A 358 -0.94 10.17 20.73
CA PRO A 358 -1.26 9.54 19.45
C PRO A 358 -0.38 8.34 19.10
N ASP A 359 0.91 8.42 19.41
CA ASP A 359 1.89 7.37 19.17
C ASP A 359 1.61 6.10 19.97
N PHE A 360 1.26 6.23 21.25
CA PHE A 360 0.90 5.11 22.11
C PHE A 360 -0.46 4.52 21.74
N VAL A 361 -1.42 5.37 21.35
CA VAL A 361 -2.73 4.91 20.85
C VAL A 361 -2.54 4.06 19.59
N ALA A 362 -1.73 4.54 18.64
CA ALA A 362 -1.40 3.81 17.41
C ALA A 362 -0.67 2.50 17.72
N LEU A 363 0.32 2.53 18.62
CA LEU A 363 1.08 1.35 19.04
C LEU A 363 0.17 0.29 19.67
N ARG A 364 -0.69 0.68 20.64
CA ARG A 364 -1.65 -0.23 21.27
C ARG A 364 -2.63 -0.82 20.28
N LYS A 365 -3.07 -0.04 19.28
CA LYS A 365 -3.94 -0.55 18.21
C LYS A 365 -3.24 -1.66 17.40
N LYS A 366 -1.95 -1.49 17.07
CA LYS A 366 -1.15 -2.52 16.38
C LYS A 366 -0.86 -3.74 17.25
N MET A 367 -0.63 -3.54 18.54
CA MET A 367 -0.40 -4.60 19.53
C MET A 367 -1.69 -5.27 20.03
N LYS A 368 -2.85 -4.95 19.46
CA LYS A 368 -4.12 -5.54 19.89
C LYS A 368 -4.06 -7.07 19.81
N GLY A 369 -4.38 -7.74 20.93
CA GLY A 369 -4.35 -9.19 21.05
C GLY A 369 -3.02 -9.77 21.55
N ILE A 370 -2.00 -8.93 21.77
CA ILE A 370 -0.70 -9.34 22.36
C ILE A 370 -0.29 -8.45 23.55
N ILE A 371 -1.23 -7.68 24.11
CA ILE A 371 -0.99 -6.84 25.30
C ILE A 371 -1.44 -7.60 26.55
N CYS A 372 -0.60 -7.57 27.57
CA CYS A 372 -0.87 -8.06 28.91
C CYS A 372 -0.81 -6.90 29.92
N THR A 373 -1.43 -7.08 31.08
CA THR A 373 -1.42 -6.09 32.15
C THR A 373 -0.20 -6.27 33.04
N LEU A 374 0.66 -5.25 33.11
CA LEU A 374 1.72 -5.15 34.12
C LEU A 374 1.29 -4.16 35.21
N ASP A 375 1.30 -4.63 36.45
CA ASP A 375 1.20 -3.81 37.65
C ASP A 375 2.62 -3.52 38.15
N ALA A 376 3.12 -2.37 37.71
CA ALA A 376 4.43 -1.84 38.04
C ALA A 376 4.33 -0.33 38.22
N SER A 377 5.15 0.21 39.13
CA SER A 377 5.33 1.65 39.27
C SER A 377 6.14 2.21 38.09
N GLY A 378 5.88 3.47 37.76
CA GLY A 378 6.62 4.21 36.73
C GLY A 378 6.24 3.83 35.30
N THR A 379 7.24 3.86 34.42
CA THR A 379 7.13 3.62 32.97
C THR A 379 7.53 2.20 32.57
N ASN A 380 7.74 1.31 33.55
CA ASN A 380 8.12 -0.08 33.32
C ASN A 380 7.15 -0.82 32.40
N ASN A 381 7.72 -1.45 31.36
CA ASN A 381 7.07 -2.40 30.47
C ASN A 381 7.96 -3.63 30.33
N ALA A 382 7.37 -4.76 29.93
CA ALA A 382 8.13 -5.95 29.59
C ALA A 382 7.77 -6.48 28.20
N PHE A 383 8.79 -7.00 27.52
CA PHE A 383 8.71 -7.65 26.24
C PHE A 383 9.01 -9.14 26.44
N ILE A 384 7.98 -9.96 26.24
CA ILE A 384 8.01 -11.40 26.44
C ILE A 384 8.12 -12.05 25.07
N MET A 385 9.19 -12.80 24.84
CA MET A 385 9.50 -13.48 23.58
C MET A 385 9.55 -14.97 23.81
N ARG A 386 8.75 -15.74 23.07
CA ARG A 386 8.90 -17.20 22.98
C ARG A 386 9.77 -17.54 21.77
N MET A 387 10.80 -18.33 22.00
CA MET A 387 11.75 -18.82 21.01
C MET A 387 12.01 -20.31 21.30
N GLY A 388 11.28 -21.20 20.64
CA GLY A 388 11.27 -22.63 20.92
C GLY A 388 10.94 -22.92 22.39
N ASP A 389 11.90 -23.55 23.08
CA ASP A 389 11.81 -23.93 24.49
C ASP A 389 12.17 -22.81 25.47
N LEU A 390 12.53 -21.62 24.97
CA LEU A 390 12.86 -20.46 25.78
C LEU A 390 11.74 -19.41 25.76
N VAL A 391 11.37 -18.92 26.93
CA VAL A 391 10.59 -17.69 27.11
C VAL A 391 11.49 -16.64 27.73
N ALA A 392 11.94 -15.68 26.92
CA ALA A 392 12.77 -14.56 27.32
C ALA A 392 11.91 -13.35 27.71
N VAL A 393 12.27 -12.68 28.80
CA VAL A 393 11.60 -11.48 29.32
C VAL A 393 12.61 -10.35 29.44
N GLU A 394 12.41 -9.33 28.63
CA GLU A 394 13.20 -8.11 28.55
C GLU A 394 12.38 -6.93 29.08
N PHE A 395 13.02 -5.92 29.66
CA PHE A 395 12.33 -4.79 30.28
C PHE A 395 12.71 -3.46 29.62
N SER A 396 11.78 -2.52 29.57
CA SER A 396 12.01 -1.20 28.98
C SER A 396 13.08 -0.41 29.72
N ASP A 397 12.97 -0.37 31.06
CA ASP A 397 13.77 0.49 31.92
C ASP A 397 15.21 -0.01 32.04
N LEU A 398 16.14 0.94 32.17
CA LEU A 398 17.57 0.64 32.28
C LEU A 398 17.87 0.00 33.65
N GLY A 399 18.87 -0.88 33.68
CA GLY A 399 19.31 -1.56 34.92
C GLY A 399 18.54 -2.85 35.26
N ASN A 400 17.49 -3.19 34.52
CA ASN A 400 16.88 -4.51 34.58
C ASN A 400 17.78 -5.57 33.89
N ALA A 401 17.75 -6.80 34.37
CA ALA A 401 18.38 -7.94 33.70
C ALA A 401 17.41 -8.60 32.71
N LEU A 402 17.96 -9.27 31.70
CA LEU A 402 17.25 -10.25 30.89
C LEU A 402 16.96 -11.50 31.73
N TYR A 403 15.73 -11.99 31.69
CA TYR A 403 15.33 -13.27 32.29
C TYR A 403 14.91 -14.23 31.18
N GLY A 404 15.17 -15.52 31.37
CA GLY A 404 14.68 -16.56 30.49
C GLY A 404 14.23 -17.78 31.28
N TYR A 405 13.11 -18.35 30.85
CA TYR A 405 12.43 -19.47 31.48
C TYR A 405 12.23 -20.60 30.46
N ASN A 406 12.15 -21.84 30.95
CA ASN A 406 11.74 -22.94 30.09
C ASN A 406 10.25 -22.77 29.74
N ALA A 407 9.92 -22.87 28.45
CA ALA A 407 8.58 -22.62 27.92
C ALA A 407 7.50 -23.55 28.50
N THR A 408 7.88 -24.73 29.00
CA THR A 408 6.96 -25.70 29.62
C THR A 408 6.69 -25.42 31.11
N THR A 409 7.55 -24.64 31.77
CA THR A 409 7.50 -24.40 33.23
C THR A 409 7.60 -22.91 33.58
N VAL A 410 7.09 -22.05 32.68
CA VAL A 410 7.04 -20.59 32.86
C VAL A 410 6.35 -20.26 34.20
N PRO A 411 6.94 -19.40 35.03
CA PRO A 411 6.47 -19.22 36.40
C PRO A 411 5.39 -18.14 36.56
N PHE A 412 4.79 -17.70 35.45
CA PHE A 412 3.74 -16.69 35.39
C PHE A 412 2.72 -17.02 34.28
N ASP A 413 1.54 -16.43 34.39
CA ASP A 413 0.42 -16.53 33.46
C ASP A 413 0.10 -15.13 32.93
N THR A 414 0.27 -14.92 31.62
CA THR A 414 0.10 -13.64 30.94
C THR A 414 -1.36 -13.21 30.81
N ARG A 415 -2.31 -14.11 31.11
CA ARG A 415 -3.75 -13.81 31.18
C ARG A 415 -4.15 -13.15 32.50
N LYS A 416 -3.26 -13.14 33.49
CA LYS A 416 -3.44 -12.50 34.81
C LYS A 416 -2.58 -11.25 34.90
N ASN A 417 -2.84 -10.41 35.91
CA ASN A 417 -1.97 -9.28 36.19
C ASN A 417 -0.55 -9.76 36.51
N LEU A 418 0.43 -9.20 35.82
CA LEU A 418 1.85 -9.48 36.00
C LEU A 418 2.44 -8.46 36.96
N PHE A 419 3.50 -8.87 37.66
CA PHE A 419 4.18 -8.01 38.65
C PHE A 419 5.70 -8.05 38.45
N LEU A 420 6.42 -7.06 38.98
CA LEU A 420 7.89 -7.03 38.97
C LEU A 420 8.55 -7.53 40.26
N PRO A 421 8.06 -7.24 41.47
CA PRO A 421 8.74 -7.69 42.69
C PRO A 421 8.83 -9.22 42.73
N SER A 422 10.01 -9.77 43.03
CA SER A 422 10.25 -11.22 43.00
C SER A 422 9.48 -12.00 44.07
N SER A 423 9.03 -11.32 45.13
CA SER A 423 8.23 -11.89 46.21
C SER A 423 6.73 -11.96 45.88
N THR A 424 6.27 -11.28 44.83
CA THR A 424 4.85 -11.23 44.47
C THR A 424 4.49 -12.42 43.58
N PRO A 425 3.32 -13.08 43.79
CA PRO A 425 2.82 -14.08 42.87
C PRO A 425 2.73 -13.54 41.43
N ASN A 426 2.91 -14.40 40.43
CA ASN A 426 2.84 -14.03 39.02
C ASN A 426 3.88 -12.96 38.60
N SER A 427 5.04 -12.95 39.27
CA SER A 427 6.14 -12.02 38.97
C SER A 427 6.95 -12.44 37.74
N LEU A 428 7.37 -11.45 36.95
CA LEU A 428 8.27 -11.60 35.81
C LEU A 428 9.75 -11.74 36.21
N LYS A 429 10.13 -11.43 37.47
CA LYS A 429 11.53 -11.44 37.95
C LYS A 429 11.83 -12.60 38.91
N GLN A 430 11.41 -13.82 38.55
CA GLN A 430 11.61 -15.02 39.37
C GLN A 430 12.99 -15.66 39.13
N LYS A 431 14.04 -15.01 39.63
CA LYS A 431 15.44 -15.45 39.45
C LYS A 431 15.71 -16.93 39.78
N PRO A 432 15.17 -17.53 40.87
CA PRO A 432 15.42 -18.94 41.19
C PRO A 432 14.89 -19.94 40.14
N ARG A 433 13.91 -19.51 39.33
CA ARG A 433 13.30 -20.34 38.27
C ARG A 433 13.85 -19.99 36.88
N ALA A 434 14.76 -19.03 36.78
CA ALA A 434 15.30 -18.56 35.51
C ALA A 434 16.42 -19.51 35.04
N VAL A 435 16.29 -20.03 33.82
CA VAL A 435 17.34 -20.79 33.12
C VAL A 435 18.35 -19.87 32.42
N LEU A 436 17.96 -18.62 32.20
CA LEU A 436 18.82 -17.55 31.71
C LEU A 436 18.60 -16.31 32.59
N TRP A 437 19.68 -15.73 33.12
CA TRP A 437 19.64 -14.46 33.82
C TRP A 437 20.91 -13.69 33.49
N GLN A 438 20.78 -12.49 32.94
CA GLN A 438 21.94 -11.71 32.49
C GLN A 438 21.68 -10.20 32.57
N GLY A 439 22.52 -9.49 33.32
CA GLY A 439 22.56 -8.02 33.30
C GLY A 439 23.26 -7.48 32.04
N HIS A 440 22.84 -6.31 31.56
CA HIS A 440 23.35 -5.69 30.33
C HIS A 440 24.63 -4.86 30.58
N HIS A 441 25.72 -5.53 30.95
CA HIS A 441 27.01 -4.89 31.25
C HIS A 441 28.09 -5.23 30.21
N GLY A 442 29.19 -4.48 30.22
CA GLY A 442 30.37 -4.75 29.40
C GLY A 442 30.51 -3.91 28.12
N ILE A 443 31.76 -3.82 27.66
CA ILE A 443 32.17 -3.08 26.45
C ILE A 443 31.75 -3.87 25.21
N LYS A 444 31.08 -3.20 24.26
CA LYS A 444 30.63 -3.82 23.01
C LYS A 444 31.80 -4.48 22.27
N GLY A 445 31.65 -5.77 21.94
CA GLY A 445 32.65 -6.54 21.18
C GLY A 445 33.78 -7.14 22.03
N SER A 446 33.79 -6.90 23.34
CA SER A 446 34.67 -7.65 24.26
C SER A 446 34.08 -9.05 24.52
N GLY A 447 34.94 -10.06 24.73
CA GLY A 447 34.49 -11.43 25.03
C GLY A 447 33.57 -11.54 26.26
N ASN A 448 33.60 -10.55 27.15
CA ASN A 448 32.79 -10.46 28.36
C ASN A 448 31.56 -9.53 28.21
N SER A 449 31.20 -9.11 27.00
CA SER A 449 29.99 -8.32 26.79
C SER A 449 28.74 -9.20 27.00
N TRP A 450 27.69 -8.62 27.57
CA TRP A 450 26.44 -9.34 27.78
C TRP A 450 25.89 -9.95 26.49
N GLU A 451 26.09 -9.29 25.34
CA GLU A 451 25.65 -9.79 24.04
C GLU A 451 26.29 -11.15 23.71
N ASN A 452 27.60 -11.31 23.93
CA ASN A 452 28.32 -12.55 23.66
C ASN A 452 27.87 -13.67 24.60
N ILE A 453 27.62 -13.35 25.87
CA ILE A 453 27.15 -14.32 26.86
C ILE A 453 25.74 -14.82 26.51
N VAL A 454 24.83 -13.91 26.16
CA VAL A 454 23.46 -14.27 25.76
C VAL A 454 23.48 -15.04 24.45
N GLU A 455 24.22 -14.59 23.43
CA GLU A 455 24.35 -15.27 22.14
C GLU A 455 24.90 -16.70 22.28
N SER A 456 25.94 -16.88 23.11
CA SER A 456 26.48 -18.20 23.43
C SER A 456 25.44 -19.11 24.09
N LYS A 457 24.68 -18.61 25.08
CA LYS A 457 23.63 -19.40 25.74
C LYS A 457 22.48 -19.75 24.78
N LEU A 458 22.01 -18.79 24.00
CA LEU A 458 20.97 -19.01 22.98
C LEU A 458 21.39 -20.13 22.01
N ALA A 459 22.60 -20.05 21.49
CA ALA A 459 23.13 -21.04 20.56
C ALA A 459 23.33 -22.43 21.18
N HIS A 460 24.05 -22.52 22.30
CA HIS A 460 24.48 -23.80 22.86
C HIS A 460 23.42 -24.52 23.70
N GLN A 461 22.57 -23.78 24.42
CA GLN A 461 21.59 -24.37 25.33
C GLN A 461 20.21 -24.53 24.69
N PHE A 462 19.86 -23.64 23.76
CA PHE A 462 18.52 -23.59 23.16
C PHE A 462 18.52 -23.82 21.65
N GLY A 463 19.68 -23.93 21.00
CA GLY A 463 19.76 -24.09 19.54
C GLY A 463 19.30 -22.85 18.77
N ILE A 464 19.14 -21.71 19.43
CA ILE A 464 18.62 -20.46 18.85
C ILE A 464 19.77 -19.70 18.21
N GLN A 465 19.71 -19.54 16.89
CA GLN A 465 20.70 -18.83 16.10
C GLN A 465 20.17 -17.48 15.61
N PRO A 466 21.01 -16.44 15.51
CA PRO A 466 20.62 -15.21 14.85
C PRO A 466 20.40 -15.47 13.36
N ASP A 467 19.47 -14.74 12.76
CA ASP A 467 19.29 -14.71 11.31
C ASP A 467 20.62 -14.31 10.67
N GLN A 468 21.10 -15.17 9.77
CA GLN A 468 22.20 -14.79 8.91
C GLN A 468 21.64 -13.75 7.94
N MET A 469 21.69 -12.47 8.33
CA MET A 469 21.76 -11.40 7.33
C MET A 469 22.89 -11.82 6.40
N LYS A 470 22.55 -12.28 5.19
CA LYS A 470 23.51 -12.54 4.13
C LYS A 470 24.24 -11.21 3.92
N ARG A 471 25.36 -11.04 4.61
CA ARG A 471 26.31 -9.98 4.32
C ARG A 471 26.71 -10.24 2.88
N HIS A 472 26.22 -9.42 1.96
CA HIS A 472 26.76 -9.31 0.61
C HIS A 472 28.22 -8.87 0.76
N ARG A 473 29.11 -9.80 1.08
CA ARG A 473 30.52 -9.71 0.71
C ARG A 473 30.52 -9.96 -0.80
N GLY A 474 30.34 -8.88 -1.56
CA GLY A 474 30.85 -8.86 -2.91
C GLY A 474 32.32 -9.26 -2.84
N LYS A 475 32.67 -10.37 -3.48
CA LYS A 475 34.06 -10.76 -3.70
C LYS A 475 34.70 -9.68 -4.59
N ALA A 476 35.23 -8.63 -3.98
CA ALA A 476 36.20 -7.77 -4.63
C ALA A 476 37.58 -8.35 -4.31
N ASN A 477 38.21 -8.98 -5.29
CA ASN A 477 39.63 -9.31 -5.24
C ASN A 477 40.42 -7.98 -5.16
N PRO A 478 41.34 -7.79 -4.19
CA PRO A 478 42.27 -6.68 -4.28
C PRO A 478 43.37 -7.01 -5.30
N PRO A 479 43.74 -6.09 -6.20
CA PRO A 479 44.93 -6.25 -7.03
C PRO A 479 46.18 -5.96 -6.20
N SER A 480 47.23 -6.73 -6.48
CA SER A 480 48.56 -6.61 -5.90
C SER A 480 49.31 -5.36 -6.39
N SER A 481 50.03 -4.71 -5.48
CA SER A 481 51.30 -3.98 -5.71
C SER A 481 51.80 -3.57 -4.31
N ALA A 482 52.96 -3.98 -3.82
CA ALA A 482 54.35 -3.77 -4.25
C ALA A 482 55.07 -3.04 -3.09
N THR A 483 56.31 -3.46 -2.88
CA THR A 483 57.19 -3.26 -1.73
C THR A 483 57.71 -1.83 -1.61
N ALA A 484 57.84 -1.28 -0.39
CA ALA A 484 58.91 -0.35 -0.03
C ALA A 484 59.07 -0.20 1.49
N SER A 485 60.26 -0.57 1.99
CA SER A 485 60.78 -0.27 3.31
C SER A 485 61.05 1.23 3.46
N SER A 486 60.85 1.81 4.66
CA SER A 486 61.96 2.33 5.48
C SER A 486 61.49 3.15 6.68
N LYS A 487 62.18 2.91 7.78
CA LYS A 487 62.05 3.53 9.09
C LYS A 487 62.75 4.90 9.08
N THR A 488 62.02 6.00 8.98
CA THR A 488 62.52 7.33 9.40
C THR A 488 61.39 8.37 9.43
N THR A 489 60.47 8.27 10.39
CA THR A 489 59.56 9.40 10.70
C THR A 489 58.95 9.35 12.11
N ALA A 490 59.47 8.51 13.01
CA ALA A 490 58.93 8.37 14.36
C ALA A 490 59.36 9.51 15.32
N GLN A 491 60.34 10.32 14.94
CA GLN A 491 60.86 11.41 15.80
C GLN A 491 60.44 12.82 15.36
N ALA A 492 60.11 13.05 14.08
CA ALA A 492 59.56 14.34 13.63
C ALA A 492 58.04 14.49 13.94
N ALA A 493 57.34 13.38 14.22
CA ALA A 493 55.91 13.38 14.50
C ALA A 493 55.55 13.76 15.95
N LYS A 494 56.52 13.76 16.88
CA LYS A 494 56.27 14.10 18.29
C LYS A 494 56.30 15.61 18.57
N GLU A 495 57.03 16.40 17.78
CA GLU A 495 57.10 17.86 17.98
C GLU A 495 56.04 18.65 17.19
N PHE A 496 55.40 18.05 16.17
CA PHE A 496 54.34 18.70 15.39
C PHE A 496 52.91 18.52 15.94
N GLN A 497 52.73 17.85 17.09
CA GLN A 497 51.40 17.63 17.69
C GLN A 497 50.96 18.75 18.65
N HIS A 498 51.82 19.69 19.03
CA HIS A 498 51.56 20.64 20.14
C HIS A 498 51.06 22.04 19.73
N ALA A 499 50.73 22.28 18.46
CA ALA A 499 50.34 23.62 17.99
C ALA A 499 49.12 23.66 17.04
N LYS A 500 48.19 22.69 17.10
CA LYS A 500 46.94 22.83 16.32
C LYS A 500 45.94 23.74 17.04
N PRO A 501 45.49 24.84 16.40
CA PRO A 501 44.38 25.65 16.91
C PRO A 501 43.08 24.83 16.92
N TYR A 502 42.17 25.21 17.82
CA TYR A 502 40.89 24.52 17.99
C TYR A 502 40.06 24.51 16.68
N SER A 503 39.65 23.32 16.24
CA SER A 503 38.60 23.09 15.24
C SER A 503 37.83 21.81 15.59
N LEU A 504 36.60 21.64 15.06
CA LEU A 504 35.80 20.43 15.28
C LEU A 504 36.49 19.17 14.73
N ASP A 505 37.18 19.27 13.60
CA ASP A 505 37.95 18.15 13.04
C ASP A 505 39.16 17.80 13.89
N ALA A 506 39.86 18.81 14.43
CA ALA A 506 40.96 18.58 15.37
C ALA A 506 40.47 17.93 16.66
N LEU A 507 39.28 18.33 17.15
CA LEU A 507 38.63 17.74 18.31
C LEU A 507 38.20 16.30 18.05
N ALA A 508 37.59 16.00 16.91
CA ALA A 508 37.18 14.65 16.54
C ALA A 508 38.37 13.69 16.43
N LEU A 509 39.49 14.14 15.85
CA LEU A 509 40.74 13.38 15.80
C LEU A 509 41.32 13.15 17.18
N TYR A 510 41.34 14.18 18.02
CA TYR A 510 41.86 14.11 19.39
C TYR A 510 41.04 13.15 20.27
N VAL A 511 39.72 13.26 20.21
CA VAL A 511 38.77 12.38 20.90
C VAL A 511 38.96 10.92 20.47
N ARG A 512 39.13 10.67 19.17
CA ARG A 512 39.41 9.32 18.65
C ARG A 512 40.76 8.78 19.11
N GLN A 513 41.80 9.61 19.13
CA GLN A 513 43.16 9.21 19.52
C GLN A 513 43.24 8.86 21.02
N HIS A 514 42.49 9.56 21.86
CA HIS A 514 42.45 9.36 23.31
C HIS A 514 41.27 8.49 23.78
N GLY A 515 40.48 7.92 22.85
CA GLY A 515 39.34 7.05 23.17
C GLY A 515 38.20 7.73 23.94
N LEU A 516 38.06 9.05 23.80
CA LEU A 516 37.04 9.86 24.47
C LEU A 516 35.71 9.81 23.70
N SER A 517 34.62 10.27 24.33
CA SER A 517 33.33 10.45 23.67
C SER A 517 33.02 11.93 23.46
N ILE A 518 32.52 12.29 22.27
CA ILE A 518 32.11 13.66 21.90
C ILE A 518 30.61 13.71 21.59
N ARG A 519 29.95 14.79 21.98
CA ARG A 519 28.59 15.14 21.56
C ARG A 519 28.55 16.59 21.11
N ASP A 520 28.29 16.80 19.83
CA ASP A 520 28.14 18.14 19.25
C ASP A 520 26.65 18.48 19.12
N ASN A 521 26.19 19.49 19.87
CA ASN A 521 24.82 20.01 19.76
C ASN A 521 24.79 21.40 19.06
N SER A 522 25.88 21.81 18.40
CA SER A 522 25.99 23.14 17.76
C SER A 522 24.98 23.37 16.64
N SER A 523 24.58 22.31 15.93
CA SER A 523 23.56 22.37 14.87
C SER A 523 22.14 22.68 15.37
N ILE A 524 21.92 22.63 16.68
CA ILE A 524 20.65 22.99 17.34
C ILE A 524 20.85 24.15 18.36
N GLY A 525 21.93 24.92 18.21
CA GLY A 525 22.25 26.08 19.07
C GLY A 525 22.79 25.71 20.46
N GLY A 526 23.22 24.46 20.67
CA GLY A 526 23.76 23.97 21.94
C GLY A 526 25.30 23.81 21.96
N SER A 527 25.85 23.51 23.12
CA SER A 527 27.30 23.36 23.34
C SER A 527 27.88 22.03 22.81
N VAL A 528 29.18 22.04 22.53
CA VAL A 528 29.98 20.84 22.22
C VAL A 528 30.48 20.24 23.53
N TRP A 529 30.25 18.95 23.74
CA TRP A 529 30.64 18.21 24.95
C TRP A 529 31.70 17.15 24.66
N VAL A 530 32.72 17.09 25.50
CA VAL A 530 33.73 16.03 25.54
C VAL A 530 33.68 15.35 26.90
N TYR A 531 33.36 14.07 26.91
CA TYR A 531 33.18 13.27 28.11
C TYR A 531 34.53 12.65 28.51
N ALA A 532 35.26 13.35 29.37
CA ALA A 532 36.53 12.93 29.98
C ALA A 532 36.55 13.31 31.47
N GLY A 533 37.14 12.46 32.32
CA GLY A 533 37.36 12.76 33.74
C GLY A 533 38.53 13.72 33.98
N THR A 534 38.71 14.19 35.21
CA THR A 534 39.84 15.08 35.61
C THR A 534 41.13 14.35 35.91
N ASP A 535 41.13 13.02 35.88
CA ASP A 535 42.24 12.18 36.34
C ASP A 535 43.43 12.20 35.37
N ASP A 536 43.23 12.69 34.14
CA ASP A 536 44.26 12.78 33.10
C ASP A 536 44.68 14.25 32.84
N SER A 537 45.81 14.63 33.44
CA SER A 537 46.33 16.01 33.50
C SER A 537 46.57 16.63 32.11
N GLU A 538 46.93 15.84 31.11
CA GLU A 538 47.25 16.35 29.76
C GLU A 538 45.99 16.57 28.91
N ILE A 539 44.95 15.75 29.08
CA ILE A 539 43.65 15.91 28.40
C ILE A 539 42.97 17.19 28.90
N GLY A 540 42.96 17.38 30.23
CA GLY A 540 42.39 18.59 30.83
C GLY A 540 43.11 19.88 30.37
N LYS A 541 44.46 19.88 30.32
CA LYS A 541 45.23 21.05 29.85
C LYS A 541 44.93 21.41 28.40
N THR A 542 44.83 20.40 27.52
CA THR A 542 44.58 20.61 26.09
C THR A 542 43.16 21.14 25.84
N LEU A 543 42.14 20.55 26.50
CA LEU A 543 40.76 21.01 26.40
C LEU A 543 40.58 22.42 27.00
N THR A 544 41.24 22.73 28.11
CA THR A 544 41.27 24.10 28.68
C THR A 544 41.88 25.10 27.69
N ARG A 545 42.99 24.75 27.04
CA ARG A 545 43.64 25.62 26.03
C ARG A 545 42.76 25.83 24.80
N TRP A 546 41.95 24.84 24.43
CA TRP A 546 40.94 24.96 23.38
C TRP A 546 39.66 25.67 23.85
N GLY A 547 39.60 26.14 25.09
CA GLY A 547 38.51 26.96 25.65
C GLY A 547 37.32 26.17 26.18
N PHE A 548 37.47 24.86 26.44
CA PHE A 548 36.44 24.06 27.11
C PHE A 548 36.48 24.28 28.63
N GLN A 549 35.31 24.30 29.24
CA GLN A 549 35.12 24.40 30.69
C GLN A 549 34.69 23.05 31.25
N TYR A 550 35.26 22.65 32.40
CA TYR A 550 34.88 21.40 33.05
C TYR A 550 33.66 21.57 33.94
N ARG A 551 32.69 20.66 33.80
CA ARG A 551 31.54 20.52 34.69
C ARG A 551 31.65 19.21 35.47
N PRO A 552 31.80 19.25 36.81
CA PRO A 552 31.86 18.06 37.65
C PRO A 552 30.69 17.09 37.39
N GLY A 553 30.98 15.80 37.26
CA GLY A 553 29.98 14.74 37.01
C GLY A 553 29.39 14.69 35.60
N LYS A 554 29.81 15.57 34.68
CA LYS A 554 29.38 15.55 33.27
C LYS A 554 30.53 15.51 32.27
N GLY A 555 31.53 16.38 32.38
CA GLY A 555 32.63 16.47 31.40
C GLY A 555 32.93 17.90 30.96
N TRP A 556 33.64 18.04 29.85
CA TRP A 556 34.13 19.31 29.33
C TRP A 556 33.18 19.86 28.26
N TRP A 557 32.89 21.16 28.28
CA TRP A 557 31.97 21.78 27.31
C TRP A 557 32.48 23.13 26.78
N LYS A 558 32.06 23.47 25.55
CA LYS A 558 32.34 24.75 24.90
C LYS A 558 31.12 25.26 24.15
#